data_AF-A0A531MJ85-F1
#
_entry.id   AF-A0A531MJ85-F1
#
_cell.length_a   1.000
_cell.length_b   1.000
_cell.length_c   1.000
_cell.angle_alpha   90.00
_cell.angle_beta   90.00
_cell.angle_gamma   90.00
#
_symmetry.space_group_name_H-M   'P 1'
#
loop_
_entity.id
_entity.type
_entity.pdbx_description
1 polymer ?
#
loop_
_entity_poly.entity_id
_entity_poly.type
_entity_poly.pdbx_seq_one_letter_code
_entity_poly.pdbx_strand_id
1 'polypeptide(L)'
;LPAVPQTPIVEKTPDARVVLVVGDFMASGLGEGLDTAFAENAGVRIAVRSNGSSGFVRDDFYNWPEQIKTLIETEKPSVVVVMLGSNDRQQMKVGDVREQPRSENWTKEYERRTDALGKAIAEAKVPFLWVGMPAFRVPKMTSDMLAFNDIYHKAAESHGGEFVDVWDGFVDENGAFITNGPDMNGQPVRLRADDGINVSKAGKRKLAFYTEKPLLKILGLAAPGSVAPTTAPAGAPVEAPAPAAAPIVIDRTQPMLLSDPALDGGTELLGAAPLPKADPALPGERLVIEGKAPEASP
;
A
#
# COMPACT_ATOMS: atom_id res chain seq x y z
N LEU A 1 27.27 16.51 -10.58
CA LEU A 1 26.34 15.39 -10.30
C LEU A 1 26.48 14.40 -11.45
N PRO A 2 26.71 13.10 -11.19
CA PRO A 2 26.66 12.09 -12.26
C PRO A 2 25.27 12.09 -12.91
N ALA A 3 25.22 11.87 -14.22
CA ALA A 3 23.96 11.80 -14.97
C ALA A 3 23.13 10.63 -14.44
N VAL A 4 21.87 10.89 -14.07
CA VAL A 4 20.92 9.84 -13.72
C VAL A 4 20.69 9.01 -14.99
N PRO A 5 20.88 7.67 -14.96
CA PRO A 5 20.57 6.83 -16.11
C PRO A 5 19.13 7.07 -16.56
N GLN A 6 18.96 7.43 -17.83
CA GLN A 6 17.62 7.58 -18.40
C GLN A 6 17.12 6.18 -18.75
N THR A 7 16.00 5.77 -18.16
CA THR A 7 15.31 4.53 -18.54
C THR A 7 14.95 4.60 -20.02
N PRO A 8 15.42 3.65 -20.85
CA PRO A 8 15.02 3.58 -22.24
C PRO A 8 13.49 3.55 -22.38
N ILE A 9 12.93 4.46 -23.17
CA ILE A 9 11.50 4.45 -23.49
C ILE A 9 11.34 3.64 -24.77
N VAL A 10 10.65 2.52 -24.68
CA VAL A 10 10.37 1.65 -25.83
C VAL A 10 9.07 2.09 -26.50
N GLU A 11 9.06 2.08 -27.83
CA GLU A 11 7.87 2.35 -28.62
C GLU A 11 6.78 1.31 -28.31
N LYS A 12 5.55 1.78 -28.10
CA LYS A 12 4.42 0.91 -27.75
C LYS A 12 3.90 0.21 -29.00
N THR A 13 3.65 -1.08 -28.87
CA THR A 13 3.04 -1.89 -29.93
C THR A 13 1.61 -1.38 -30.23
N PRO A 14 1.12 -1.50 -31.48
CA PRO A 14 -0.25 -1.10 -31.82
C PRO A 14 -1.34 -1.85 -31.02
N ASP A 15 -1.04 -3.06 -30.54
CA ASP A 15 -1.91 -3.90 -29.72
C ASP A 15 -1.63 -3.79 -28.22
N ALA A 16 -0.83 -2.81 -27.79
CA ALA A 16 -0.55 -2.55 -26.38
C ALA A 16 -1.84 -2.37 -25.58
N ARG A 17 -1.92 -3.06 -24.44
CA ARG A 17 -3.03 -2.93 -23.51
C ARG A 17 -3.04 -1.55 -22.90
N VAL A 18 -4.19 -0.90 -22.94
CA VAL A 18 -4.35 0.48 -22.51
C VAL A 18 -4.75 0.51 -21.04
N VAL A 19 -3.97 1.22 -20.24
CA VAL A 19 -4.26 1.53 -18.84
C VAL A 19 -4.73 2.98 -18.78
N LEU A 20 -6.03 3.19 -18.57
CA LEU A 20 -6.61 4.52 -18.48
C LEU A 20 -6.50 5.03 -17.05
N VAL A 21 -5.69 6.06 -16.81
CA VAL A 21 -5.55 6.71 -15.51
C VAL A 21 -6.43 7.96 -15.48
N VAL A 22 -7.35 8.03 -14.52
CA VAL A 22 -8.31 9.12 -14.36
C VAL A 22 -8.26 9.72 -12.96
N GLY A 23 -8.47 11.03 -12.89
CA GLY A 23 -8.64 11.72 -11.62
C GLY A 23 -8.05 13.12 -11.57
N ASP A 24 -7.68 13.56 -10.38
CA ASP A 24 -7.14 14.91 -10.14
C ASP A 24 -5.62 14.99 -10.42
N PHE A 25 -4.94 16.01 -9.90
CA PHE A 25 -3.50 16.16 -10.11
C PHE A 25 -2.67 15.00 -9.53
N MET A 26 -3.17 14.30 -8.51
CA MET A 26 -2.52 13.11 -7.96
C MET A 26 -2.61 11.93 -8.94
N ALA A 27 -3.73 11.79 -9.67
CA ALA A 27 -3.83 10.82 -10.77
C ALA A 27 -2.84 11.12 -11.90
N SER A 28 -2.61 12.40 -12.24
CA SER A 28 -1.55 12.76 -13.18
C SER A 28 -0.19 12.26 -12.70
N GLY A 29 0.12 12.47 -11.42
CA GLY A 29 1.37 12.01 -10.81
C GLY A 29 1.50 10.48 -10.81
N LEU A 30 0.42 9.76 -10.49
CA LEU A 30 0.36 8.30 -10.60
C LEU A 30 0.61 7.84 -12.05
N GLY A 31 -0.02 8.49 -13.03
CA GLY A 31 0.16 8.23 -14.45
C GLY A 31 1.61 8.37 -14.89
N GLU A 32 2.30 9.46 -14.52
CA GLU A 32 3.73 9.63 -14.79
C GLU A 32 4.59 8.53 -14.15
N GLY A 33 4.23 8.10 -12.94
CA GLY A 33 4.88 6.99 -12.25
C GLY A 33 4.72 5.67 -13.00
N LEU A 34 3.51 5.39 -13.50
CA LEU A 34 3.19 4.20 -14.30
C LEU A 34 3.88 4.25 -15.67
N ASP A 35 3.93 5.41 -16.33
CA ASP A 35 4.68 5.58 -17.58
C ASP A 35 6.16 5.24 -17.38
N THR A 36 6.73 5.68 -16.27
CA THR A 36 8.12 5.33 -15.90
C THR A 36 8.25 3.83 -15.62
N ALA A 37 7.29 3.22 -14.90
CA ALA A 37 7.31 1.81 -14.55
C ALA A 37 7.22 0.89 -15.78
N PHE A 38 6.43 1.28 -16.78
CA PHE A 38 6.20 0.52 -18.00
C PHE A 38 6.99 1.05 -19.21
N ALA A 39 8.00 1.90 -19.00
CA ALA A 39 8.77 2.53 -20.10
C ALA A 39 9.39 1.50 -21.06
N GLU A 40 9.91 0.39 -20.52
CA GLU A 40 10.53 -0.69 -21.30
C GLU A 40 9.52 -1.77 -21.76
N ASN A 41 8.26 -1.67 -21.35
CA ASN A 41 7.22 -2.61 -21.73
C ASN A 41 6.45 -2.10 -22.95
N ALA A 42 6.71 -2.69 -24.12
CA ALA A 42 6.05 -2.32 -25.37
C ALA A 42 4.56 -2.73 -25.42
N GLY A 43 4.11 -3.65 -24.55
CA GLY A 43 2.75 -4.20 -24.51
C GLY A 43 1.79 -3.46 -23.57
N VAL A 44 2.24 -2.41 -22.88
CA VAL A 44 1.40 -1.60 -21.98
C VAL A 44 1.54 -0.12 -22.31
N ARG A 45 0.41 0.54 -22.58
CA ARG A 45 0.32 1.98 -22.84
C ARG A 45 -0.48 2.65 -21.73
N ILE A 46 0.09 3.67 -21.09
CA ILE A 46 -0.64 4.48 -20.11
C ILE A 46 -1.34 5.62 -20.85
N ALA A 47 -2.63 5.80 -20.58
CA ALA A 47 -3.44 6.88 -21.10
C ALA A 47 -3.92 7.73 -19.92
N VAL A 48 -3.29 8.89 -19.70
CA VAL A 48 -3.70 9.79 -18.61
C VAL A 48 -4.79 10.74 -19.10
N ARG A 49 -5.94 10.72 -18.41
CA ARG A 49 -7.08 11.61 -18.64
C ARG A 49 -7.49 12.21 -17.30
N SER A 50 -6.69 13.15 -16.84
CA SER A 50 -6.89 13.85 -15.57
C SER A 50 -7.44 15.25 -15.76
N ASN A 51 -8.16 15.72 -14.74
CA ASN A 51 -8.56 17.12 -14.59
C ASN A 51 -8.07 17.62 -13.23
N GLY A 52 -6.98 18.39 -13.22
CA GLY A 52 -6.18 18.64 -12.02
C GLY A 52 -6.93 19.25 -10.82
N SER A 53 -7.93 20.09 -11.08
CA SER A 53 -8.71 20.80 -10.05
C SER A 53 -10.07 20.15 -9.75
N SER A 54 -10.35 19.00 -10.37
CA SER A 54 -11.60 18.27 -10.19
C SER A 54 -11.62 17.42 -8.92
N GLY A 55 -12.80 16.88 -8.65
CA GLY A 55 -13.12 16.00 -7.53
C GLY A 55 -14.60 15.62 -7.60
N PHE A 56 -15.14 15.03 -6.54
CA PHE A 56 -16.56 14.70 -6.46
C PHE A 56 -17.44 15.85 -5.95
N VAL A 57 -16.89 16.87 -5.29
CA VAL A 57 -17.73 17.95 -4.71
C VAL A 57 -18.30 18.90 -5.75
N ARG A 58 -17.52 19.23 -6.79
CA ARG A 58 -17.90 20.16 -7.86
C ARG A 58 -18.22 19.39 -9.14
N ASP A 59 -19.33 18.68 -9.13
CA ASP A 59 -19.87 17.97 -10.31
C ASP A 59 -20.27 18.95 -11.43
N ASP A 60 -20.60 20.19 -11.08
CA ASP A 60 -20.78 21.30 -12.02
C ASP A 60 -19.49 21.72 -12.76
N PHE A 61 -18.32 21.47 -12.15
CA PHE A 61 -17.03 21.73 -12.79
C PHE A 61 -16.56 20.55 -13.65
N TYR A 62 -16.63 19.33 -13.10
CA TYR A 62 -16.31 18.12 -13.84
C TYR A 62 -16.99 16.89 -13.22
N ASN A 63 -17.96 16.33 -13.94
CA ASN A 63 -18.73 15.18 -13.46
C ASN A 63 -18.05 13.85 -13.84
N TRP A 64 -17.20 13.31 -12.96
CA TRP A 64 -16.49 12.05 -13.20
C TRP A 64 -17.40 10.86 -13.60
N PRO A 65 -18.52 10.56 -12.91
CA PRO A 65 -19.44 9.49 -13.31
C PRO A 65 -20.00 9.61 -14.74
N GLU A 66 -20.20 10.84 -15.25
CA GLU A 66 -20.63 11.06 -16.63
C GLU A 66 -19.47 10.94 -17.61
N GLN A 67 -18.35 11.60 -17.31
CA GLN A 67 -17.21 11.71 -18.21
C GLN A 67 -16.50 10.37 -18.42
N ILE A 68 -16.46 9.51 -17.40
CA ILE A 68 -15.76 8.22 -17.47
C ILE A 68 -16.29 7.32 -18.60
N LYS A 69 -17.59 7.42 -18.92
CA LYS A 69 -18.22 6.63 -20.00
C LYS A 69 -17.60 6.98 -21.35
N THR A 70 -17.54 8.27 -21.67
CA THR A 70 -16.91 8.77 -22.90
C THR A 70 -15.41 8.45 -22.95
N LEU A 71 -14.71 8.55 -21.81
CA LEU A 71 -13.28 8.22 -21.76
C LEU A 71 -13.04 6.73 -22.03
N ILE A 72 -13.85 5.83 -21.47
CA ILE A 72 -13.78 4.40 -21.73
C ILE A 72 -14.08 4.09 -23.21
N GLU A 73 -15.13 4.69 -23.78
CA GLU A 73 -15.47 4.51 -25.20
C GLU A 73 -14.35 4.98 -26.14
N THR A 74 -13.68 6.08 -25.78
CA THR A 74 -12.61 6.69 -26.59
C THR A 74 -11.30 5.90 -26.50
N GLU A 75 -10.85 5.61 -25.27
CA GLU A 75 -9.54 4.98 -25.05
C GLU A 75 -9.57 3.46 -25.17
N LYS A 76 -10.76 2.85 -25.05
CA LYS A 76 -10.96 1.39 -25.01
C LYS A 76 -9.98 0.68 -24.07
N PRO A 77 -9.94 1.10 -22.79
CA PRO A 77 -8.96 0.58 -21.84
C PRO A 77 -9.17 -0.90 -21.55
N SER A 78 -8.06 -1.61 -21.31
CA SER A 78 -8.10 -2.93 -20.68
C SER A 78 -8.37 -2.83 -19.17
N VAL A 79 -8.08 -1.68 -18.56
CA VAL A 79 -8.24 -1.41 -17.13
C VAL A 79 -8.29 0.10 -16.87
N VAL A 80 -9.13 0.52 -15.93
CA VAL A 80 -9.19 1.90 -15.44
C VAL A 80 -8.47 1.99 -14.09
N VAL A 81 -7.70 3.05 -13.87
CA VAL A 81 -7.04 3.36 -12.59
C VAL A 81 -7.52 4.73 -12.14
N VAL A 82 -8.19 4.78 -10.99
CA VAL A 82 -8.79 5.98 -10.42
C VAL A 82 -7.94 6.51 -9.26
N MET A 83 -7.69 7.81 -9.21
CA MET A 83 -7.12 8.47 -8.02
C MET A 83 -7.67 9.90 -7.86
N LEU A 84 -8.51 10.12 -6.85
CA LEU A 84 -9.29 11.36 -6.68
C LEU A 84 -9.44 11.75 -5.22
N GLY A 85 -9.64 13.05 -4.96
CA GLY A 85 -10.08 13.55 -3.66
C GLY A 85 -9.31 14.74 -3.12
N SER A 86 -8.20 15.11 -3.76
CA SER A 86 -7.29 16.16 -3.26
C SER A 86 -7.99 17.52 -3.12
N ASN A 87 -9.00 17.78 -3.95
CA ASN A 87 -9.74 19.04 -4.02
C ASN A 87 -11.10 19.00 -3.28
N ASP A 88 -11.48 17.86 -2.70
CA ASP A 88 -12.83 17.63 -2.20
C ASP A 88 -13.06 18.10 -0.76
N ARG A 89 -12.06 18.72 -0.15
CA ARG A 89 -12.14 19.25 1.22
C ARG A 89 -12.86 20.60 1.28
N GLN A 90 -13.97 20.74 0.56
CA GLN A 90 -14.74 21.96 0.43
C GLN A 90 -16.23 21.72 0.70
N GLN A 91 -16.95 22.78 1.05
CA GLN A 91 -18.39 22.70 1.25
C GLN A 91 -19.08 22.18 -0.02
N MET A 92 -20.03 21.27 0.17
CA MET A 92 -20.84 20.72 -0.92
C MET A 92 -22.25 21.30 -0.84
N LYS A 93 -22.82 21.65 -1.98
CA LYS A 93 -24.22 22.02 -2.06
C LYS A 93 -25.05 20.74 -2.12
N VAL A 94 -25.85 20.47 -1.09
CA VAL A 94 -26.79 19.34 -1.02
C VAL A 94 -28.20 19.92 -0.91
N GLY A 95 -28.98 19.83 -2.00
CA GLY A 95 -30.21 20.61 -2.14
C GLY A 95 -29.93 22.12 -2.08
N ASP A 96 -30.58 22.83 -1.17
CA ASP A 96 -30.36 24.27 -0.96
C ASP A 96 -29.34 24.59 0.16
N VAL A 97 -28.77 23.56 0.80
CA VAL A 97 -27.86 23.72 1.94
C VAL A 97 -26.41 23.56 1.51
N ARG A 98 -25.52 24.40 2.06
CA ARG A 98 -24.06 24.22 1.93
C ARG A 98 -23.55 23.45 3.14
N GLU A 99 -23.34 22.16 2.94
CA GLU A 99 -22.90 21.23 3.96
C GLU A 99 -21.38 21.31 4.14
N GLN A 100 -20.94 21.27 5.40
CA GLN A 100 -19.51 21.26 5.72
C GLN A 100 -18.89 19.90 5.37
N PRO A 101 -17.62 19.85 4.93
CA PRO A 101 -16.91 18.60 4.69
C PRO A 101 -17.07 17.65 5.87
N ARG A 102 -17.43 16.40 5.58
CA ARG A 102 -17.63 15.31 6.55
C ARG A 102 -18.79 15.49 7.55
N SER A 103 -19.68 16.46 7.36
CA SER A 103 -21.01 16.40 7.99
C SER A 103 -21.78 15.19 7.46
N GLU A 104 -22.82 14.74 8.17
CA GLU A 104 -23.58 13.54 7.79
C GLU A 104 -24.14 13.63 6.37
N ASN A 105 -24.79 14.75 6.01
CA ASN A 105 -25.37 14.95 4.68
C ASN A 105 -24.29 15.10 3.60
N TRP A 106 -23.18 15.78 3.90
CA TRP A 106 -22.03 15.87 2.99
C TRP A 106 -21.47 14.47 2.68
N THR A 107 -21.28 13.65 3.71
CA THR A 107 -20.72 12.30 3.56
C THR A 107 -21.65 11.40 2.75
N LYS A 108 -22.96 11.42 3.03
CA LYS A 108 -23.94 10.65 2.25
C LYS A 108 -23.94 11.03 0.77
N GLU A 109 -23.91 12.32 0.45
CA GLU A 109 -23.85 12.75 -0.95
C GLU A 109 -22.50 12.43 -1.59
N TYR A 110 -21.39 12.55 -0.84
CA TYR A 110 -20.07 12.15 -1.32
C TYR A 110 -20.00 10.65 -1.64
N GLU A 111 -20.50 9.79 -0.74
CA GLU A 111 -20.63 8.34 -0.95
C GLU A 111 -21.51 8.03 -2.17
N ARG A 112 -22.63 8.74 -2.36
CA ARG A 112 -23.48 8.57 -3.54
C ARG A 112 -22.72 8.88 -4.84
N ARG A 113 -21.89 9.93 -4.84
CA ARG A 113 -21.11 10.35 -6.02
C ARG A 113 -19.95 9.42 -6.33
N THR A 114 -19.25 8.92 -5.31
CA THR A 114 -18.16 7.93 -5.49
C THR A 114 -18.71 6.58 -5.93
N ASP A 115 -19.83 6.14 -5.35
CA ASP A 115 -20.57 4.94 -5.77
C ASP A 115 -20.99 5.04 -7.24
N ALA A 116 -21.52 6.19 -7.65
CA ALA A 116 -21.92 6.42 -9.05
C ALA A 116 -20.74 6.29 -10.04
N LEU A 117 -19.52 6.69 -9.65
CA LEU A 117 -18.33 6.48 -10.49
C LEU A 117 -17.98 4.99 -10.60
N GLY A 118 -17.92 4.28 -9.47
CA GLY A 118 -17.66 2.84 -9.45
C GLY A 118 -18.67 2.07 -10.31
N LYS A 119 -19.96 2.40 -10.15
CA LYS A 119 -21.05 1.84 -10.95
C LYS A 119 -20.87 2.12 -12.44
N ALA A 120 -20.55 3.35 -12.83
CA ALA A 120 -20.39 3.73 -14.23
C ALA A 120 -19.25 2.95 -14.91
N ILE A 121 -18.16 2.69 -14.20
CA ILE A 121 -17.04 1.87 -14.70
C ILE A 121 -17.46 0.40 -14.82
N ALA A 122 -18.13 -0.15 -13.79
CA ALA A 122 -18.58 -1.54 -13.78
C ALA A 122 -19.62 -1.83 -14.88
N GLU A 123 -20.54 -0.90 -15.15
CA GLU A 123 -21.51 -1.00 -16.25
C GLU A 123 -20.83 -1.07 -17.63
N ALA A 124 -19.67 -0.42 -17.78
CA ALA A 124 -18.85 -0.51 -18.99
C ALA A 124 -18.07 -1.84 -19.10
N LYS A 125 -18.14 -2.71 -18.08
CA LYS A 125 -17.47 -4.03 -18.01
C LYS A 125 -15.95 -3.96 -18.16
N VAL A 126 -15.35 -2.87 -17.70
CA VAL A 126 -13.89 -2.70 -17.64
C VAL A 126 -13.45 -2.90 -16.18
N PRO A 127 -12.46 -3.77 -15.90
CA PRO A 127 -11.92 -3.89 -14.54
C PRO A 127 -11.27 -2.57 -14.13
N PHE A 128 -11.30 -2.27 -12.83
CA PHE A 128 -10.69 -1.04 -12.34
C PHE A 128 -10.01 -1.17 -10.98
N LEU A 129 -9.02 -0.32 -10.80
CA LEU A 129 -8.30 -0.10 -9.55
C LEU A 129 -8.67 1.29 -9.03
N TRP A 130 -8.95 1.40 -7.73
CA TRP A 130 -9.06 2.69 -7.06
C TRP A 130 -7.88 2.87 -6.12
N VAL A 131 -6.98 3.77 -6.47
CA VAL A 131 -5.78 4.07 -5.67
C VAL A 131 -6.15 5.07 -4.58
N GLY A 132 -5.85 4.71 -3.34
CA GLY A 132 -6.07 5.57 -2.18
C GLY A 132 -5.22 6.84 -2.23
N MET A 133 -5.66 7.85 -1.50
CA MET A 133 -4.93 9.11 -1.35
C MET A 133 -3.89 9.00 -0.24
N PRO A 134 -2.65 9.48 -0.44
CA PRO A 134 -1.65 9.52 0.61
C PRO A 134 -1.96 10.63 1.64
N ALA A 135 -1.25 10.61 2.77
CA ALA A 135 -1.26 11.70 3.75
C ALA A 135 -0.84 13.04 3.14
N PHE A 136 -1.09 14.17 3.78
CA PHE A 136 -0.64 15.51 3.38
C PHE A 136 0.00 16.25 4.56
N ARG A 137 0.79 17.30 4.31
CA ARG A 137 1.49 18.01 5.41
C ARG A 137 0.52 18.58 6.45
N VAL A 138 -0.64 19.05 6.02
CA VAL A 138 -1.66 19.62 6.91
C VAL A 138 -2.43 18.48 7.61
N PRO A 139 -2.41 18.37 8.96
CA PRO A 139 -3.02 17.23 9.67
C PRO A 139 -4.51 17.03 9.38
N LYS A 140 -5.28 18.11 9.26
CA LYS A 140 -6.70 18.02 8.90
C LYS A 140 -6.88 17.44 7.49
N MET A 141 -5.96 17.69 6.56
CA MET A 141 -6.00 17.10 5.22
C MET A 141 -5.73 15.61 5.26
N THR A 142 -4.74 15.18 6.02
CA THR A 142 -4.46 13.76 6.30
C THR A 142 -5.68 13.05 6.89
N SER A 143 -6.30 13.62 7.93
CA SER A 143 -7.52 13.04 8.54
C SER A 143 -8.69 12.96 7.54
N ASP A 144 -8.82 13.93 6.64
CA ASP A 144 -9.86 13.91 5.62
C ASP A 144 -9.58 12.83 4.56
N MET A 145 -8.32 12.63 4.15
CA MET A 145 -7.96 11.58 3.20
C MET A 145 -8.16 10.17 3.78
N LEU A 146 -7.92 9.95 5.07
CA LEU A 146 -8.28 8.68 5.73
C LEU A 146 -9.77 8.37 5.58
N ALA A 147 -10.62 9.34 5.93
CA ALA A 147 -12.07 9.17 5.82
C ALA A 147 -12.53 8.96 4.36
N PHE A 148 -11.89 9.63 3.40
CA PHE A 148 -12.22 9.46 1.99
C PHE A 148 -11.75 8.12 1.44
N ASN A 149 -10.58 7.63 1.87
CA ASN A 149 -10.08 6.31 1.47
C ASN A 149 -11.03 5.20 1.90
N ASP A 150 -11.62 5.27 3.10
CA ASP A 150 -12.65 4.31 3.54
C ASP A 150 -13.87 4.30 2.60
N ILE A 151 -14.27 5.46 2.09
CA ILE A 151 -15.39 5.60 1.13
C ILE A 151 -15.00 5.00 -0.23
N TYR A 152 -13.78 5.29 -0.70
CA TYR A 152 -13.27 4.80 -1.98
C TYR A 152 -13.10 3.29 -1.97
N HIS A 153 -12.61 2.74 -0.87
CA HIS A 153 -12.46 1.30 -0.68
C HIS A 153 -13.81 0.60 -0.80
N LYS A 154 -14.82 1.07 -0.07
CA LYS A 154 -16.19 0.54 -0.15
C LYS A 154 -16.80 0.67 -1.54
N ALA A 155 -16.63 1.82 -2.20
CA ALA A 155 -17.15 2.05 -3.55
C ALA A 155 -16.49 1.13 -4.58
N ALA A 156 -15.17 0.93 -4.50
CA ALA A 156 -14.46 0.02 -5.37
C ALA A 156 -14.97 -1.43 -5.22
N GLU A 157 -15.00 -1.95 -3.99
CA GLU A 157 -15.43 -3.33 -3.72
C GLU A 157 -16.88 -3.59 -4.11
N SER A 158 -17.78 -2.64 -3.84
CA SER A 158 -19.21 -2.77 -4.17
C SER A 158 -19.47 -2.92 -5.67
N HIS A 159 -18.55 -2.45 -6.51
CA HIS A 159 -18.66 -2.50 -7.98
C HIS A 159 -17.61 -3.42 -8.62
N GLY A 160 -17.00 -4.32 -7.84
CA GLY A 160 -16.05 -5.33 -8.34
C GLY A 160 -14.66 -4.78 -8.73
N GLY A 161 -14.35 -3.55 -8.33
CA GLY A 161 -13.00 -2.99 -8.40
C GLY A 161 -12.13 -3.40 -7.21
N GLU A 162 -10.82 -3.21 -7.33
CA GLU A 162 -9.86 -3.45 -6.25
C GLU A 162 -9.32 -2.12 -5.72
N PHE A 163 -9.32 -1.93 -4.40
CA PHE A 163 -8.72 -0.77 -3.76
C PHE A 163 -7.23 -1.00 -3.54
N VAL A 164 -6.41 -0.03 -3.96
CA VAL A 164 -4.96 -0.04 -3.76
C VAL A 164 -4.63 0.92 -2.64
N ASP A 165 -4.41 0.36 -1.45
CA ASP A 165 -3.95 1.15 -0.31
C ASP A 165 -2.47 1.51 -0.47
N VAL A 166 -2.18 2.80 -0.38
CA VAL A 166 -0.83 3.37 -0.48
C VAL A 166 -0.39 4.03 0.81
N TRP A 167 -1.25 4.09 1.84
CA TRP A 167 -1.11 4.96 3.01
C TRP A 167 0.25 4.82 3.69
N ASP A 168 0.60 3.60 4.08
CA ASP A 168 1.83 3.24 4.80
C ASP A 168 3.11 3.61 4.02
N GLY A 169 3.01 3.75 2.70
CA GLY A 169 4.10 4.23 1.86
C GLY A 169 4.45 5.71 2.05
N PHE A 170 3.56 6.50 2.67
CA PHE A 170 3.65 7.97 2.72
C PHE A 170 3.47 8.55 4.12
N VAL A 171 3.59 7.70 5.14
CA VAL A 171 3.57 8.10 6.55
C VAL A 171 4.73 7.49 7.33
N ASP A 172 5.00 8.03 8.51
CA ASP A 172 5.89 7.43 9.50
C ASP A 172 5.16 6.35 10.34
N GLU A 173 5.86 5.77 11.31
CA GLU A 173 5.34 4.74 12.21
C GLU A 173 4.13 5.20 13.05
N ASN A 174 3.94 6.50 13.19
CA ASN A 174 2.80 7.10 13.92
C ASN A 174 1.66 7.50 12.97
N GLY A 175 1.75 7.18 11.67
CA GLY A 175 0.78 7.60 10.66
C GLY A 175 0.87 9.09 10.29
N ALA A 176 1.95 9.78 10.67
CA ALA A 176 2.16 11.19 10.35
C ALA A 176 2.80 11.36 8.97
N PHE A 177 2.49 12.48 8.31
CA PHE A 177 3.04 12.82 7.00
C PHE A 177 4.57 12.85 7.00
N ILE A 178 5.18 12.25 5.98
CA ILE A 178 6.62 12.33 5.74
C ILE A 178 6.94 13.06 4.43
N THR A 179 8.04 13.82 4.44
CA THR A 179 8.61 14.41 3.21
C THR A 179 9.59 13.46 2.54
N ASN A 180 10.36 12.71 3.34
CA ASN A 180 11.33 11.73 2.90
C ASN A 180 10.97 10.36 3.44
N GLY A 181 11.20 9.31 2.67
CA GLY A 181 10.96 7.93 3.06
C GLY A 181 11.63 6.96 2.08
N PRO A 182 11.51 5.65 2.32
CA PRO A 182 12.07 4.66 1.41
C PRO A 182 11.37 4.72 0.05
N ASP A 183 12.13 4.60 -1.05
CA ASP A 183 11.59 4.25 -2.37
C ASP A 183 11.18 2.77 -2.43
N MET A 184 10.84 2.26 -3.62
CA MET A 184 10.53 0.83 -3.82
C MET A 184 11.69 -0.13 -3.57
N ASN A 185 12.92 0.37 -3.52
CA ASN A 185 14.13 -0.41 -3.22
C ASN A 185 14.61 -0.20 -1.78
N GLY A 186 13.82 0.48 -0.95
CA GLY A 186 14.18 0.81 0.44
C GLY A 186 15.14 1.99 0.59
N GLN A 187 15.52 2.68 -0.49
CA GLN A 187 16.47 3.78 -0.43
C GLN A 187 15.80 5.07 0.05
N PRO A 188 16.41 5.84 0.97
CA PRO A 188 15.84 7.08 1.45
C PRO A 188 15.83 8.12 0.33
N VAL A 189 14.63 8.55 -0.06
CA VAL A 189 14.40 9.55 -1.09
C VAL A 189 13.38 10.56 -0.61
N ARG A 190 13.37 11.71 -1.28
CA ARG A 190 12.29 12.68 -1.13
C ARG A 190 11.03 12.19 -1.84
N LEU A 191 9.94 11.98 -1.12
CA LEU A 191 8.65 11.50 -1.65
C LEU A 191 7.67 12.65 -1.95
N ARG A 192 7.78 13.76 -1.23
CA ARG A 192 6.89 14.93 -1.35
C ARG A 192 7.64 16.21 -1.68
N ALA A 193 7.01 17.09 -2.45
CA ALA A 193 7.50 18.43 -2.73
C ALA A 193 7.46 19.32 -1.48
N ASP A 194 8.08 20.50 -1.55
CA ASP A 194 8.21 21.42 -0.40
C ASP A 194 6.86 21.91 0.11
N ASP A 195 5.89 22.06 -0.78
CA ASP A 195 4.51 22.42 -0.44
C ASP A 195 3.80 21.38 0.45
N GLY A 196 4.30 20.15 0.51
CA GLY A 196 3.64 19.05 1.24
C GLY A 196 2.31 18.62 0.64
N ILE A 197 2.09 18.96 -0.64
CA ILE A 197 0.92 18.63 -1.45
C ILE A 197 1.37 17.74 -2.61
N ASN A 198 2.27 18.23 -3.45
CA ASN A 198 2.70 17.51 -4.65
C ASN A 198 3.62 16.32 -4.32
N VAL A 199 3.57 15.30 -5.15
CA VAL A 199 4.49 14.14 -5.10
C VAL A 199 5.74 14.41 -5.95
N SER A 200 6.90 14.04 -5.43
CA SER A 200 8.16 14.11 -6.19
C SER A 200 8.18 13.05 -7.29
N LYS A 201 9.19 13.08 -8.17
CA LYS A 201 9.42 12.00 -9.15
C LYS A 201 9.51 10.62 -8.47
N ALA A 202 10.23 10.52 -7.35
CA ALA A 202 10.36 9.27 -6.61
C ALA A 202 9.04 8.86 -5.93
N GLY A 203 8.27 9.83 -5.41
CA GLY A 203 6.94 9.60 -4.85
C GLY A 203 5.93 9.09 -5.89
N LYS A 204 5.93 9.68 -7.09
CA LYS A 204 5.14 9.22 -8.24
C LYS A 204 5.48 7.77 -8.61
N ARG A 205 6.77 7.46 -8.69
CA ARG A 205 7.24 6.10 -8.98
C ARG A 205 6.83 5.12 -7.88
N LYS A 206 6.86 5.53 -6.60
CA LYS A 206 6.36 4.76 -5.45
C LYS A 206 4.84 4.52 -5.51
N LEU A 207 4.02 5.52 -5.83
CA LEU A 207 2.57 5.32 -6.06
C LEU A 207 2.29 4.26 -7.13
N ALA A 208 3.01 4.35 -8.25
CA ALA A 208 2.90 3.36 -9.32
C ALA A 208 3.28 1.95 -8.86
N PHE A 209 4.31 1.81 -8.03
CA PHE A 209 4.76 0.52 -7.50
C PHE A 209 3.67 -0.21 -6.71
N TYR A 210 2.90 0.48 -5.87
CA TYR A 210 1.74 -0.12 -5.18
C TYR A 210 0.67 -0.62 -6.17
N THR A 211 0.56 0.03 -7.32
CA THR A 211 -0.46 -0.28 -8.35
C THR A 211 0.00 -1.38 -9.31
N GLU A 212 1.31 -1.62 -9.46
CA GLU A 212 1.85 -2.54 -10.47
C GLU A 212 1.34 -3.96 -10.34
N LYS A 213 1.45 -4.57 -9.16
CA LYS A 213 1.04 -5.96 -8.94
C LYS A 213 -0.43 -6.23 -9.30
N PRO A 214 -1.41 -5.47 -8.78
CA PRO A 214 -2.80 -5.68 -9.17
C PRO A 214 -3.05 -5.36 -10.64
N LEU A 215 -2.37 -4.36 -11.20
CA LEU A 215 -2.47 -4.02 -12.62
C LEU A 215 -1.99 -5.16 -13.52
N LEU A 216 -0.82 -5.73 -13.24
CA LEU A 216 -0.25 -6.86 -13.98
C LEU A 216 -1.16 -8.10 -13.90
N LYS A 217 -1.75 -8.35 -12.73
CA LYS A 217 -2.75 -9.42 -12.54
C LYS A 217 -3.96 -9.21 -13.45
N ILE A 218 -4.54 -8.01 -13.49
CA ILE A 218 -5.68 -7.70 -14.36
C ILE A 218 -5.31 -7.84 -15.83
N LEU A 219 -4.13 -7.34 -16.20
CA LEU A 219 -3.64 -7.45 -17.56
C LEU A 219 -3.31 -8.91 -17.93
N GLY A 220 -3.09 -9.82 -16.98
CA GLY A 220 -2.58 -11.17 -17.28
C GLY A 220 -1.15 -11.12 -17.81
N LEU A 221 -0.33 -10.22 -17.24
CA LEU A 221 1.11 -10.12 -17.52
C LEU A 221 1.91 -10.63 -16.33
N ALA A 222 3.04 -11.28 -16.63
CA ALA A 222 4.05 -11.57 -15.62
C ALA A 222 4.68 -10.25 -15.13
N ALA A 223 4.99 -10.16 -13.84
CA ALA A 223 5.62 -8.95 -13.30
C ALA A 223 7.00 -8.69 -13.92
N PRO A 224 7.42 -7.43 -14.09
CA PRO A 224 8.78 -7.10 -14.52
C PRO A 224 9.80 -7.83 -13.66
N GLY A 225 10.68 -8.62 -14.27
CA GLY A 225 11.68 -9.45 -13.57
C GLY A 225 11.22 -10.86 -13.19
N SER A 226 9.96 -11.24 -13.43
CA SER A 226 9.54 -12.64 -13.39
C SER A 226 9.78 -13.29 -14.75
N VAL A 227 10.70 -14.26 -14.78
CA VAL A 227 10.79 -15.21 -15.89
C VAL A 227 9.47 -15.98 -15.94
N ALA A 228 8.59 -15.62 -16.86
CA ALA A 228 7.52 -16.52 -17.26
C ALA A 228 8.19 -17.80 -17.80
N PRO A 229 7.77 -19.00 -17.37
CA PRO A 229 8.26 -20.21 -18.00
C PRO A 229 7.86 -20.15 -19.48
N THR A 230 8.86 -20.12 -20.36
CA THR A 230 8.65 -20.38 -21.77
C THR A 230 7.96 -21.74 -21.88
N THR A 231 6.71 -21.74 -22.34
CA THR A 231 6.03 -22.98 -22.71
C THR A 231 6.89 -23.65 -23.78
N ALA A 232 7.55 -24.75 -23.41
CA ALA A 232 8.27 -25.59 -24.34
C ALA A 232 7.27 -26.20 -25.35
N PRO A 233 7.67 -26.44 -26.61
CA PRO A 233 6.81 -27.08 -27.59
C PRO A 233 6.41 -28.49 -27.11
N ALA A 234 5.16 -28.87 -27.33
CA ALA A 234 4.65 -30.18 -26.98
C ALA A 234 5.44 -31.28 -27.70
N GLY A 235 6.07 -32.19 -26.93
CA GLY A 235 6.70 -33.39 -27.47
C GLY A 235 7.95 -33.93 -26.77
N ALA A 236 8.48 -33.27 -25.73
CA ALA A 236 9.59 -33.84 -24.95
C ALA A 236 9.08 -34.72 -23.78
N PRO A 237 9.73 -35.85 -23.45
CA PRO A 237 9.32 -36.69 -22.33
C PRO A 237 9.45 -35.90 -21.03
N VAL A 238 8.39 -35.91 -20.21
CA VAL A 238 8.42 -35.32 -18.88
C VAL A 238 9.22 -36.26 -17.98
N GLU A 239 10.46 -35.88 -17.67
CA GLU A 239 11.22 -36.54 -16.61
C GLU A 239 10.58 -36.16 -15.27
N ALA A 240 10.20 -37.17 -14.49
CA ALA A 240 9.57 -36.97 -13.20
C ALA A 240 10.51 -36.18 -12.27
N PRO A 241 10.00 -35.21 -11.48
CA PRO A 241 10.85 -34.47 -10.56
C PRO A 241 11.49 -35.44 -9.56
N ALA A 242 12.80 -35.34 -9.37
CA ALA A 242 13.48 -36.05 -8.30
C ALA A 242 12.84 -35.66 -6.95
N PRO A 243 12.74 -36.59 -5.98
CA PRO A 243 12.15 -36.30 -4.68
C PRO A 243 12.86 -35.11 -4.03
N ALA A 244 12.07 -34.17 -3.51
CA ALA A 244 12.59 -33.03 -2.76
C ALA A 244 13.50 -33.53 -1.62
N ALA A 245 14.71 -32.98 -1.54
CA ALA A 245 15.60 -33.22 -0.42
C ALA A 245 14.88 -32.86 0.89
N ALA A 246 15.00 -33.72 1.90
CA ALA A 246 14.40 -33.50 3.20
C ALA A 246 14.80 -32.13 3.77
N PRO A 247 13.88 -31.41 4.45
CA PRO A 247 14.18 -30.10 5.00
C PRO A 247 15.33 -30.20 6.00
N ILE A 248 16.35 -29.37 5.79
CA ILE A 248 17.43 -29.17 6.75
C ILE A 248 16.78 -28.61 8.02
N VAL A 249 16.85 -29.36 9.12
CA VAL A 249 16.44 -28.86 10.44
C VAL A 249 17.47 -27.81 10.85
N ILE A 250 17.14 -26.55 10.60
CA ILE A 250 17.88 -25.42 11.14
C ILE A 250 17.44 -25.30 12.60
N ASP A 251 18.33 -25.65 13.53
CA ASP A 251 18.16 -25.33 14.95
C ASP A 251 18.26 -23.80 15.09
N ARG A 252 17.10 -23.15 14.97
CA ARG A 252 16.98 -21.72 15.20
C ARG A 252 16.96 -21.52 16.71
N THR A 253 18.09 -21.12 17.28
CA THR A 253 18.13 -20.50 18.60
C THR A 253 17.04 -19.43 18.66
N GLN A 254 16.14 -19.54 19.63
CA GLN A 254 15.03 -18.60 19.75
C GLN A 254 15.57 -17.17 19.93
N PRO A 255 15.00 -16.17 19.23
CA PRO A 255 15.41 -14.79 19.41
C PRO A 255 15.13 -14.35 20.85
N MET A 256 16.18 -13.91 21.54
CA MET A 256 16.09 -13.35 22.89
C MET A 256 15.28 -12.04 22.82
N LEU A 257 14.26 -11.92 23.67
CA LEU A 257 13.47 -10.70 23.79
C LEU A 257 14.30 -9.62 24.48
N LEU A 258 14.36 -8.42 23.89
CA LEU A 258 15.08 -7.27 24.46
C LEU A 258 14.43 -6.74 25.76
N SER A 259 13.27 -7.27 26.12
CA SER A 259 12.51 -6.98 27.34
C SER A 259 12.55 -8.12 28.37
N ASP A 260 13.46 -9.09 28.21
CA ASP A 260 13.66 -10.15 29.21
C ASP A 260 14.21 -9.55 30.52
N PRO A 261 13.45 -9.59 31.63
CA PRO A 261 13.88 -9.06 32.92
C PRO A 261 15.14 -9.74 33.48
N ALA A 262 15.51 -10.92 32.95
CA ALA A 262 16.74 -11.62 33.34
C ALA A 262 18.02 -10.95 32.80
N LEU A 263 17.92 -9.96 31.91
CA LEU A 263 19.06 -9.31 31.25
C LEU A 263 19.22 -7.83 31.61
N ASP A 264 18.36 -7.27 32.47
CA ASP A 264 18.36 -5.84 32.82
C ASP A 264 19.52 -5.41 33.76
N GLY A 265 20.43 -6.33 34.09
CA GLY A 265 21.62 -6.03 34.90
C GLY A 265 21.35 -5.41 36.28
N GLY A 266 20.10 -5.35 36.72
CA GLY A 266 19.64 -4.58 37.86
C GLY A 266 19.61 -5.32 39.19
N THR A 267 20.17 -6.53 39.26
CA THR A 267 20.12 -7.35 40.49
C THR A 267 21.40 -7.33 41.33
N GLU A 268 22.46 -6.65 40.89
CA GLU A 268 23.67 -6.45 41.71
C GLU A 268 24.07 -4.96 41.77
N LEU A 269 24.10 -4.42 42.98
CA LEU A 269 24.69 -3.10 43.24
C LEU A 269 26.21 -3.20 43.12
N LEU A 270 26.85 -2.26 42.40
CA LEU A 270 28.31 -2.20 42.31
C LEU A 270 28.94 -2.13 43.71
N GLY A 271 29.56 -3.23 44.14
CA GLY A 271 30.35 -3.32 45.39
C GLY A 271 29.97 -4.45 46.37
N ALA A 272 28.99 -5.31 46.07
CA ALA A 272 28.63 -6.41 46.98
C ALA A 272 29.61 -7.60 46.86
N ALA A 273 30.16 -8.04 48.00
CA ALA A 273 30.91 -9.31 48.08
C ALA A 273 29.93 -10.49 48.17
N PRO A 274 30.22 -11.64 47.52
CA PRO A 274 29.30 -12.77 47.49
C PRO A 274 29.06 -13.35 48.89
N LEU A 275 27.79 -13.60 49.22
CA LEU A 275 27.38 -14.29 50.44
C LEU A 275 27.79 -15.78 50.38
N PRO A 276 28.12 -16.40 51.53
CA PRO A 276 28.48 -17.82 51.56
C PRO A 276 27.29 -18.69 51.13
N LYS A 277 27.57 -19.75 50.35
CA LYS A 277 26.56 -20.76 49.98
C LYS A 277 26.04 -21.46 51.25
N ALA A 278 24.72 -21.66 51.30
CA ALA A 278 24.06 -22.37 52.38
C ALA A 278 24.46 -23.86 52.42
N ASP A 279 24.48 -24.44 53.63
CA ASP A 279 24.87 -25.82 53.87
C ASP A 279 23.67 -26.77 53.69
N PRO A 280 23.68 -27.65 52.68
CA PRO A 280 22.57 -28.56 52.37
C PRO A 280 22.29 -29.60 53.46
N ALA A 281 23.14 -29.70 54.50
CA ALA A 281 22.90 -30.58 55.63
C ALA A 281 21.84 -30.07 56.63
N LEU A 282 21.39 -28.82 56.48
CA LEU A 282 20.40 -28.23 57.40
C LEU A 282 19.02 -28.89 57.23
N PRO A 283 18.30 -29.19 58.34
CA PRO A 283 17.02 -29.89 58.29
C PRO A 283 15.96 -29.24 57.38
N GLY A 284 15.96 -27.91 57.29
CA GLY A 284 15.06 -27.17 56.40
C GLY A 284 15.37 -27.34 54.92
N GLU A 285 16.64 -27.41 54.54
CA GLU A 285 17.04 -27.61 53.14
C GLU A 285 16.82 -29.05 52.68
N ARG A 286 17.02 -30.03 53.57
CA ARG A 286 16.70 -31.44 53.29
C ARG A 286 15.22 -31.68 53.03
N LEU A 287 14.32 -30.94 53.68
CA LEU A 287 12.89 -30.99 53.38
C LEU A 287 12.59 -30.46 51.97
N VAL A 288 13.24 -29.36 51.58
CA VAL A 288 13.02 -28.72 50.26
C VAL A 288 13.59 -29.57 49.12
N ILE A 289 14.73 -30.23 49.34
CA ILE A 289 15.43 -31.01 48.31
C ILE A 289 14.92 -32.46 48.24
N GLU A 290 14.75 -33.13 49.38
CA GLU A 290 14.46 -34.59 49.44
C GLU A 290 12.99 -34.89 49.80
N GLY A 291 12.18 -33.89 50.15
CA GLY A 291 10.75 -34.05 50.47
C GLY A 291 10.45 -34.81 51.77
N LYS A 292 11.46 -35.03 52.63
CA LYS A 292 11.29 -35.69 53.93
C LYS A 292 11.15 -34.67 55.05
N ALA A 293 9.98 -34.63 55.69
CA ALA A 293 9.79 -33.89 56.92
C ALA A 293 10.46 -34.63 58.10
N PRO A 294 11.02 -33.90 59.09
CA PRO A 294 11.53 -34.54 60.30
C PRO A 294 10.39 -35.21 61.07
N GLU A 295 10.70 -36.33 61.73
CA GLU A 295 9.72 -37.01 62.60
C GLU A 295 9.28 -36.08 63.74
N ALA A 296 7.97 -36.06 64.00
CA ALA A 296 7.42 -35.33 65.13
C ALA A 296 7.80 -36.05 66.44
N SER A 297 8.45 -35.31 67.34
CA SER A 297 8.67 -35.79 68.72
C SER A 297 7.33 -35.99 69.44
N PRO A 298 7.23 -36.94 70.40
CA PRO A 298 6.02 -37.19 71.17
C PRO A 298 5.58 -36.00 72.03
#